data_AF-X8HDA8-F1
#
_entry.id   AF-X8HDA8-F1
#
_cell.length_a   1.000
_cell.length_b   1.000
_cell.length_c   1.000
_cell.angle_alpha   90.00
_cell.angle_beta   90.00
_cell.angle_gamma   90.00
#
_symmetry.space_group_name_H-M   'P 1'
#
loop_
_entity.id
_entity.type
_entity.pdbx_description
1 polymer ?
#
loop_
_entity_poly.entity_id
_entity_poly.type
_entity_poly.pdbx_seq_one_letter_code
_entity_poly.pdbx_strand_id
1 'polypeptide(L)'
;MKPNYSLLGRELGYDRRTIKSHYENGTPDPHRHKPSMIDKFYDVIQTLLSDDTPQQFYYKRVLWQYLVDNHGLTAAYSTFRGYILKIPVFQSYFDRKHTSPSMQHTIRFETAPAEQAQVDWKENIKFLLHDGTHITFNILLMTLGYSRYKLAKVTFDRTTETLQDTLV
;
A
#
# COMPACT_ATOMS: atom_id res chain seq x y z
N MET A 1 10.05 50.02 -30.82
CA MET A 1 11.41 50.26 -31.36
C MET A 1 12.11 48.90 -31.44
N LYS A 2 12.71 48.53 -32.59
CA LYS A 2 13.29 47.19 -32.78
C LYS A 2 14.78 47.18 -32.36
N PRO A 3 15.22 46.28 -31.46
CA PRO A 3 16.62 46.19 -31.07
C PRO A 3 17.54 45.76 -32.22
N ASN A 4 18.80 46.19 -32.17
CA ASN A 4 19.84 45.69 -33.08
C ASN A 4 20.47 44.41 -32.52
N TYR A 5 19.95 43.25 -32.94
CA TYR A 5 20.38 41.94 -32.45
C TYR A 5 21.84 41.58 -32.76
N SER A 6 22.42 42.15 -33.82
CA SER A 6 23.82 41.88 -34.18
C SER A 6 24.80 42.61 -33.27
N LEU A 7 24.46 43.83 -32.84
CA LEU A 7 25.26 44.60 -31.88
C LEU A 7 25.21 43.95 -30.49
N LEU A 8 24.00 43.60 -30.04
CA LEU A 8 23.79 42.86 -28.79
C LEU A 8 24.53 41.52 -28.78
N GLY A 9 24.59 40.82 -29.92
CA GLY A 9 25.35 39.56 -30.02
C GLY A 9 26.86 39.71 -29.84
N ARG A 10 27.42 40.84 -30.29
CA ARG A 10 28.85 41.15 -30.11
C ARG A 10 29.17 41.57 -28.67
N GLU A 11 28.29 42.36 -28.05
CA GLU A 11 28.47 42.83 -26.66
C GLU A 11 28.27 41.70 -25.64
N LEU A 12 27.25 40.86 -25.85
CA LEU A 12 26.90 39.79 -24.91
C LEU A 12 27.60 38.46 -25.22
N GLY A 13 28.24 38.32 -26.39
CA GLY A 13 28.92 37.09 -26.81
C GLY A 13 27.97 35.93 -27.20
N TYR A 14 26.70 36.22 -27.49
CA TYR A 14 25.69 35.23 -27.90
C TYR A 14 25.30 35.37 -29.37
N ASP A 15 24.87 34.28 -30.01
CA ASP A 15 24.39 34.32 -31.39
C ASP A 15 23.16 35.23 -31.54
N ARG A 16 23.14 36.07 -32.58
CA ARG A 16 22.04 37.02 -32.84
C ARG A 16 20.67 36.35 -32.94
N ARG A 17 20.60 35.08 -33.38
CA ARG A 17 19.36 34.30 -33.50
C ARG A 17 18.86 33.89 -32.11
N THR A 18 19.76 33.56 -31.20
CA THR A 18 19.43 33.26 -29.79
C THR A 18 18.85 34.49 -29.10
N ILE A 19 19.52 35.64 -29.22
CA ILE A 19 19.05 36.91 -28.64
C ILE A 19 17.69 37.30 -29.22
N LYS A 20 17.53 37.20 -30.55
CA LYS A 20 16.26 37.47 -31.21
C LYS A 20 15.15 36.54 -30.71
N SER A 21 15.41 35.22 -30.61
CA SER A 21 14.44 34.25 -30.12
C SER A 21 14.05 34.52 -28.67
N HIS A 22 14.99 34.84 -27.79
CA HIS A 22 14.69 35.16 -26.39
C HIS A 22 13.93 36.47 -26.24
N TYR A 23 14.23 37.46 -27.08
CA TYR A 23 13.53 38.76 -27.06
C TYR A 23 12.11 38.67 -27.60
N GLU A 24 11.89 37.90 -28.69
CA GLU A 24 10.57 37.79 -29.34
C GLU A 24 9.69 36.70 -28.71
N ASN A 25 10.26 35.55 -28.35
CA ASN A 25 9.51 34.38 -27.87
C ASN A 25 9.70 34.10 -26.37
N GLY A 26 10.47 34.90 -25.66
CA GLY A 26 10.84 34.65 -24.27
C GLY A 26 11.85 33.50 -24.10
N THR A 27 12.20 33.19 -22.86
CA THR A 27 13.05 32.04 -22.51
C THR A 27 12.29 30.73 -22.74
N PRO A 28 12.76 29.81 -23.60
CA PRO A 28 12.11 28.51 -23.77
C PRO A 28 12.26 27.69 -22.48
N ASP A 29 11.26 26.84 -22.19
CA ASP A 29 11.37 25.84 -21.13
C ASP A 29 12.51 24.87 -21.47
N PRO A 30 13.55 24.75 -20.62
CA PRO A 30 14.65 23.84 -20.89
C PRO A 30 14.22 22.36 -20.78
N HIS A 31 13.06 22.07 -20.20
CA HIS A 31 12.61 20.71 -19.97
C HIS A 31 11.76 20.18 -21.12
N ARG A 32 12.12 18.97 -21.55
CA ARG A 32 11.28 18.20 -22.47
C ARG A 32 10.19 17.49 -21.68
N HIS A 33 8.94 17.89 -21.90
CA HIS A 33 7.76 17.20 -21.36
C HIS A 33 7.56 15.88 -22.10
N LYS A 34 8.04 14.77 -21.52
CA LYS A 34 7.79 13.43 -22.03
C LYS A 34 6.67 12.76 -21.21
N PRO A 35 5.69 12.11 -21.86
CA PRO A 35 4.70 11.32 -21.14
C PRO A 35 5.38 10.17 -20.39
N SER A 36 4.84 9.85 -19.22
CA SER A 36 5.27 8.72 -18.42
C SER A 36 4.85 7.42 -19.10
N MET A 37 5.68 6.37 -18.99
CA MET A 37 5.27 5.03 -19.43
C MET A 37 4.05 4.51 -18.65
N ILE A 38 3.81 5.07 -17.45
CA ILE A 38 2.73 4.72 -16.55
C ILE A 38 1.40 5.40 -16.96
N ASP A 39 1.44 6.42 -17.81
CA ASP A 39 0.23 7.12 -18.29
C ASP A 39 -0.75 6.18 -18.99
N LYS A 40 -0.25 5.10 -19.61
CA LYS A 40 -1.07 4.04 -20.22
C LYS A 40 -1.97 3.31 -19.23
N PHE A 41 -1.64 3.36 -17.94
CA PHE A 41 -2.35 2.71 -16.85
C PHE A 41 -3.19 3.70 -16.04
N TYR A 42 -3.28 4.97 -16.45
CA TYR A 42 -3.97 6.00 -15.69
C TYR A 42 -5.42 5.62 -15.38
N ASP A 43 -6.17 5.22 -16.41
CA ASP A 43 -7.58 4.84 -16.26
C ASP A 43 -7.74 3.61 -15.35
N VAL A 44 -6.87 2.62 -15.52
CA VAL A 44 -6.85 1.41 -14.67
C VAL A 44 -6.59 1.78 -13.21
N ILE A 45 -5.59 2.63 -12.96
CA ILE A 45 -5.27 3.10 -11.61
C ILE A 45 -6.44 3.89 -11.03
N GLN A 46 -7.09 4.73 -11.83
CA GLN A 46 -8.23 5.51 -11.40
C GLN A 46 -9.42 4.63 -11.02
N THR A 47 -9.72 3.59 -11.79
CA THR A 47 -10.76 2.61 -11.44
C THR A 47 -10.39 1.81 -10.19
N LEU A 48 -9.15 1.35 -10.06
CA LEU A 48 -8.70 0.58 -8.89
C LEU A 48 -8.66 1.40 -7.60
N LEU A 49 -8.56 2.73 -7.69
CA LEU A 49 -8.55 3.64 -6.57
C LEU A 49 -9.93 4.31 -6.33
N SER A 50 -10.97 3.92 -7.07
CA SER A 50 -12.33 4.41 -6.83
C SER A 50 -13.02 3.63 -5.70
N ASP A 51 -13.98 4.28 -5.05
CA ASP A 51 -14.76 3.70 -3.96
C ASP A 51 -15.72 2.57 -4.42
N ASP A 52 -15.89 2.40 -5.74
CA ASP A 52 -16.75 1.39 -6.36
C ASP A 52 -16.11 -0.01 -6.43
N THR A 53 -14.82 -0.11 -6.16
CA THR A 53 -14.11 -1.40 -6.21
C THR A 53 -14.06 -2.06 -4.82
N PRO A 54 -14.34 -3.37 -4.71
CA PRO A 54 -14.22 -4.08 -3.43
C PRO A 54 -12.74 -4.23 -3.00
N GLN A 55 -11.81 -4.07 -3.93
CA GLN A 55 -10.37 -4.22 -3.74
C GLN A 55 -9.76 -2.91 -3.23
N GLN A 56 -9.40 -2.86 -1.95
CA GLN A 56 -8.73 -1.68 -1.36
C GLN A 56 -7.20 -1.84 -1.35
N PHE A 57 -6.48 -0.78 -1.72
CA PHE A 57 -5.02 -0.77 -1.76
C PHE A 57 -4.42 0.14 -0.68
N TYR A 58 -4.15 -0.41 0.51
CA TYR A 58 -3.58 0.38 1.61
C TYR A 58 -2.19 0.98 1.33
N TYR A 59 -1.39 0.33 0.49
CA TYR A 59 -0.02 0.74 0.22
C TYR A 59 0.25 0.86 -1.27
N LYS A 60 0.96 1.92 -1.67
CA LYS A 60 1.44 2.13 -3.05
C LYS A 60 2.21 0.94 -3.61
N ARG A 61 2.96 0.22 -2.75
CA ARG A 61 3.69 -1.00 -3.12
C ARG A 61 2.78 -2.14 -3.53
N VAL A 62 1.63 -2.29 -2.86
CA VAL A 62 0.66 -3.36 -3.17
C VAL A 62 -0.05 -3.07 -4.49
N LEU A 63 -0.46 -1.81 -4.71
CA LEU A 63 -1.00 -1.39 -6.00
C LEU A 63 0.00 -1.60 -7.14
N TRP A 64 1.27 -1.22 -6.93
CA TRP A 64 2.33 -1.45 -7.91
C TRP A 64 2.47 -2.93 -8.26
N GLN A 65 2.57 -3.80 -7.25
CA GLN A 65 2.72 -5.25 -7.47
C GLN A 65 1.51 -5.82 -8.22
N TYR A 66 0.30 -5.40 -7.84
CA TYR A 66 -0.92 -5.80 -8.53
C TYR A 66 -0.90 -5.43 -10.02
N LEU A 67 -0.44 -4.22 -10.36
CA LEU A 67 -0.31 -3.79 -11.75
C LEU A 67 0.78 -4.54 -12.52
N VAL A 68 1.87 -4.94 -11.85
CA VAL A 68 2.90 -5.79 -12.47
C VAL A 68 2.30 -7.17 -12.79
N ASP A 69 1.62 -7.78 -11.83
CA ASP A 69 1.15 -9.16 -11.92
C ASP A 69 -0.05 -9.32 -12.86
N ASN A 70 -0.96 -8.34 -12.90
CA ASN A 70 -2.25 -8.45 -13.62
C ASN A 70 -2.35 -7.58 -14.87
N HIS A 71 -1.60 -6.47 -14.93
CA HIS A 71 -1.71 -5.49 -16.02
C HIS A 71 -0.41 -5.33 -16.81
N GLY A 72 0.67 -6.04 -16.45
CA GLY A 72 1.93 -6.02 -17.19
C GLY A 72 2.71 -4.71 -17.04
N LEU A 73 2.57 -4.02 -15.90
CA LEU A 73 3.39 -2.85 -15.60
C LEU A 73 4.88 -3.23 -15.52
N THR A 74 5.72 -2.62 -16.35
CA THR A 74 7.18 -2.87 -16.37
C THR A 74 8.00 -1.83 -15.62
N ALA A 75 7.38 -0.75 -15.17
CA ALA A 75 8.06 0.33 -14.48
C ALA A 75 8.54 -0.11 -13.08
N ALA A 76 9.76 0.28 -12.72
CA ALA A 76 10.28 0.08 -11.37
C ALA A 76 9.42 0.78 -10.31
N TYR A 77 9.39 0.22 -9.09
CA TYR A 77 8.59 0.76 -7.98
C TYR A 77 8.92 2.23 -7.66
N SER A 78 10.19 2.64 -7.73
CA SER A 78 10.60 4.03 -7.48
C SER A 78 9.95 5.01 -8.48
N THR A 79 9.92 4.63 -9.77
CA THR A 79 9.26 5.40 -10.84
C THR A 79 7.75 5.45 -10.61
N PHE A 80 7.13 4.33 -10.27
CA PHE A 80 5.71 4.27 -9.95
C PHE A 80 5.34 5.13 -8.73
N ARG A 81 6.12 5.04 -7.65
CA ARG A 81 5.93 5.87 -6.47
C ARG A 81 6.02 7.37 -6.82
N GLY A 82 7.02 7.75 -7.62
CA GLY A 82 7.17 9.12 -8.10
C GLY A 82 5.99 9.57 -8.97
N TYR A 83 5.43 8.68 -9.78
CA TYR A 83 4.25 8.93 -10.60
C TYR A 83 3.00 9.20 -9.76
N ILE A 84 2.70 8.34 -8.78
CA ILE A 84 1.58 8.53 -7.86
C ILE A 84 1.71 9.86 -7.09
N LEU A 85 2.92 10.20 -6.62
CA LEU A 85 3.17 11.45 -5.89
C LEU A 85 2.92 12.71 -6.74
N LYS A 86 3.14 12.63 -8.07
CA LYS A 86 2.93 13.76 -8.99
C LYS A 86 1.46 14.03 -9.28
N ILE A 87 0.59 13.04 -9.11
CA ILE A 87 -0.83 13.13 -9.46
C ILE A 87 -1.65 13.31 -8.18
N PRO A 88 -2.19 14.51 -7.89
CA PRO A 88 -2.85 14.81 -6.63
C PRO A 88 -4.03 13.88 -6.32
N VAL A 89 -4.79 13.46 -7.35
CA VAL A 89 -5.93 12.55 -7.21
C VAL A 89 -5.48 11.22 -6.60
N PHE A 90 -4.44 10.59 -7.16
CA PHE A 90 -3.93 9.32 -6.63
C PHE A 90 -3.24 9.50 -5.29
N GLN A 91 -2.50 10.60 -5.11
CA GLN A 91 -1.84 10.88 -3.84
C GLN A 91 -2.85 11.06 -2.71
N SER A 92 -3.97 11.74 -2.97
CA SER A 92 -5.04 11.95 -1.99
C SER A 92 -5.64 10.64 -1.46
N TYR A 93 -5.77 9.61 -2.32
CA TYR A 93 -6.25 8.28 -1.91
C TYR A 93 -5.37 7.68 -0.80
N PHE A 94 -4.04 7.77 -0.95
CA PHE A 94 -3.10 7.22 0.04
C PHE A 94 -2.85 8.14 1.24
N ASP A 95 -3.22 9.42 1.13
CA ASP A 95 -3.09 10.40 2.21
C ASP A 95 -4.31 10.43 3.13
N ARG A 96 -5.47 9.92 2.66
CA ARG A 96 -6.56 9.53 3.55
C ARG A 96 -5.97 8.54 4.54
N LYS A 97 -5.65 9.02 5.75
CA LYS A 97 -5.17 8.18 6.84
C LYS A 97 -6.15 7.03 6.99
N HIS A 98 -5.79 5.87 6.48
CA HIS A 98 -6.12 4.63 7.16
C HIS A 98 -5.38 4.76 8.48
N THR A 99 -6.07 5.37 9.45
CA THR A 99 -5.59 5.48 10.82
C THR A 99 -5.35 4.05 11.24
N SER A 100 -4.12 3.59 11.08
CA SER A 100 -3.65 2.45 11.84
C SER A 100 -4.00 2.85 13.26
N PRO A 101 -4.81 2.06 14.00
CA PRO A 101 -5.02 2.34 15.41
C PRO A 101 -3.63 2.62 15.96
N SER A 102 -3.50 3.80 16.59
CA SER A 102 -2.23 4.34 17.02
C SER A 102 -1.40 3.19 17.56
N MET A 103 -0.13 3.13 17.15
CA MET A 103 0.82 2.13 17.63
C MET A 103 0.92 2.33 19.14
N GLN A 104 -0.03 1.75 19.89
CA GLN A 104 -0.03 1.70 21.33
C GLN A 104 1.26 0.97 21.62
N HIS A 105 2.24 1.69 22.16
CA HIS A 105 3.49 1.11 22.61
C HIS A 105 3.13 -0.10 23.45
N THR A 106 3.26 -1.28 22.86
CA THR A 106 3.00 -2.53 23.56
C THR A 106 4.22 -2.70 24.44
N ILE A 107 4.10 -2.26 25.70
CA ILE A 107 5.12 -2.50 26.71
C ILE A 107 5.27 -4.02 26.76
N ARG A 108 6.47 -4.52 26.42
CA ARG A 108 6.76 -5.94 26.56
C ARG A 108 6.86 -6.24 28.04
N PHE A 109 5.89 -6.99 28.54
CA PHE A 109 5.95 -7.61 29.86
C PHE A 109 6.56 -9.00 29.69
N GLU A 110 7.66 -9.27 30.39
CA GLU A 110 8.28 -10.59 30.42
C GLU A 110 7.71 -11.35 31.63
N THR A 111 6.80 -12.29 31.37
CA THR A 111 6.23 -13.19 32.39
C THR A 111 7.17 -14.37 32.60
N ALA A 112 7.35 -14.88 33.82
CA ALA A 112 8.16 -16.10 34.02
C ALA A 112 7.47 -17.33 33.39
N PRO A 113 8.20 -18.44 33.17
CA PRO A 113 7.60 -19.68 32.68
C PRO A 113 6.40 -20.11 33.54
N ALA A 114 5.32 -20.53 32.88
CA ALA A 114 4.07 -21.00 33.49
C ALA A 114 3.26 -19.98 34.31
N GLU A 115 3.66 -18.70 34.37
CA GLU A 115 2.90 -17.68 35.10
C GLU A 115 1.67 -17.16 34.34
N GLN A 116 1.70 -17.15 33.01
CA GLN A 116 0.62 -16.59 32.20
C GLN A 116 0.50 -17.30 30.85
N ALA A 117 -0.75 -17.49 30.41
CA ALA A 117 -1.11 -17.90 29.06
C ALA A 117 -2.29 -17.06 28.56
N GLN A 118 -2.33 -16.81 27.25
CA GLN A 118 -3.48 -16.22 26.58
C GLN A 118 -4.26 -17.32 25.86
N VAL A 119 -5.55 -17.43 26.14
CA VAL A 119 -6.46 -18.38 25.49
C VAL A 119 -7.46 -17.61 24.64
N ASP A 120 -7.67 -18.07 23.41
CA ASP A 120 -8.63 -17.48 22.46
C ASP A 120 -9.31 -18.60 21.64
N TRP A 121 -10.59 -18.47 21.36
CA TRP A 121 -11.27 -19.34 20.40
C TRP A 121 -11.22 -18.69 19.02
N LYS A 122 -10.49 -19.31 18.10
CA LYS A 122 -10.40 -18.89 16.70
C LYS A 122 -11.37 -19.69 15.84
N GLU A 123 -11.98 -18.96 14.91
CA GLU A 123 -12.77 -19.43 13.76
C GLU A 123 -14.01 -20.28 14.09
N ASN A 124 -15.17 -19.94 13.52
CA ASN A 124 -16.33 -20.84 13.49
C ASN A 124 -16.33 -21.53 12.13
N ILE A 125 -15.71 -22.71 12.04
CA ILE A 125 -15.58 -23.44 10.78
C ILE A 125 -16.79 -24.37 10.64
N LYS A 126 -17.58 -24.17 9.58
CA LYS A 126 -18.63 -25.09 9.17
C LYS A 126 -18.04 -26.14 8.24
N PHE A 127 -18.13 -27.40 8.61
CA PHE A 127 -17.60 -28.52 7.84
C PHE A 127 -18.72 -29.47 7.43
N LEU A 128 -18.72 -29.87 6.15
CA LEU A 128 -19.69 -30.80 5.58
C LEU A 128 -19.13 -32.22 5.64
N LEU A 129 -19.84 -33.11 6.31
CA LEU A 129 -19.52 -34.53 6.38
C LEU A 129 -20.05 -35.27 5.14
N HIS A 130 -19.53 -36.48 4.90
CA HIS A 130 -19.90 -37.30 3.73
C HIS A 130 -21.38 -37.73 3.73
N ASP A 131 -22.02 -37.76 4.90
CA ASP A 131 -23.44 -38.06 5.10
C ASP A 131 -24.36 -36.85 4.81
N GLY A 132 -23.81 -35.69 4.47
CA GLY A 132 -24.55 -34.45 4.24
C GLY A 132 -24.78 -33.60 5.50
N THR A 133 -24.30 -34.05 6.66
CA THR A 133 -24.46 -33.33 7.94
C THR A 133 -23.43 -32.21 8.04
N HIS A 134 -23.85 -31.04 8.51
CA HIS A 134 -22.94 -29.93 8.81
C HIS A 134 -22.54 -29.98 10.29
N ILE A 135 -21.24 -30.03 10.56
CA ILE A 135 -20.68 -29.83 11.91
C ILE A 135 -20.03 -28.46 11.98
N THR A 136 -20.16 -27.79 13.12
CA THR A 136 -19.41 -26.56 13.39
C THR A 136 -18.40 -26.86 14.49
N PHE A 137 -17.14 -26.58 14.24
CA PHE A 137 -16.11 -26.65 15.27
C PHE A 137 -15.33 -25.34 15.34
N ASN A 138 -14.71 -25.15 16.48
CA ASN A 138 -13.86 -24.01 16.81
C ASN A 138 -12.46 -24.53 17.09
N ILE A 139 -11.47 -23.65 16.98
CA ILE A 139 -10.10 -23.96 17.35
C ILE A 139 -9.76 -23.13 18.59
N LEU A 140 -9.66 -23.79 19.73
CA LEU A 140 -9.11 -23.17 20.93
C LEU A 140 -7.59 -23.06 20.75
N LEU A 141 -7.08 -21.84 20.80
CA LEU A 141 -5.67 -21.51 20.69
C LEU A 141 -5.20 -20.92 22.01
N MET A 142 -4.20 -21.55 22.62
CA MET A 142 -3.51 -21.06 23.80
C MET A 142 -2.08 -20.68 23.44
N THR A 143 -1.63 -19.52 23.90
CA THR A 143 -0.25 -19.06 23.73
C THR A 143 0.39 -18.74 25.08
N LEU A 144 1.48 -19.42 25.41
CA LEU A 144 2.23 -19.16 26.65
C LEU A 144 2.88 -17.76 26.60
N GLY A 145 2.84 -17.04 27.72
CA GLY A 145 3.39 -15.69 27.85
C GLY A 145 4.89 -15.65 27.60
N TYR A 146 5.65 -16.47 28.35
CA TYR A 146 7.11 -16.55 28.30
C TYR A 146 7.65 -17.03 26.95
N SER A 147 7.33 -18.28 26.57
CA SER A 147 7.94 -18.94 25.40
C SER A 147 7.26 -18.62 24.07
N ARG A 148 6.08 -17.98 24.10
CA ARG A 148 5.18 -17.83 22.94
C ARG A 148 4.79 -19.16 22.29
N TYR A 149 5.01 -20.29 22.97
CA TYR A 149 4.61 -21.61 22.51
C TYR A 149 3.09 -21.66 22.34
N LYS A 150 2.64 -22.27 21.24
CA LYS A 150 1.23 -22.33 20.86
C LYS A 150 0.70 -23.75 21.00
N LEU A 151 -0.44 -23.87 21.65
CA LEU A 151 -1.23 -25.10 21.75
C LEU A 151 -2.56 -24.85 21.04
N ALA A 152 -2.96 -25.77 20.18
CA ALA A 152 -4.24 -25.71 19.47
C ALA A 152 -5.04 -26.99 19.73
N LYS A 153 -6.31 -26.86 20.10
CA LYS A 153 -7.23 -27.97 20.33
C LYS A 153 -8.56 -27.68 19.64
N VAL A 154 -9.07 -28.66 18.91
CA VAL A 154 -10.38 -28.55 18.25
C VAL A 154 -11.47 -28.73 19.30
N THR A 155 -12.43 -27.81 19.35
CA THR A 155 -13.57 -27.87 20.27
C THR A 155 -14.88 -27.74 19.51
N PHE A 156 -15.90 -28.52 19.89
CA PHE A 156 -17.23 -28.46 19.27
C PHE A 156 -18.14 -27.41 19.91
N ASP A 157 -17.80 -26.98 21.12
CA ASP A 157 -18.46 -25.89 21.83
C ASP A 157 -17.43 -24.92 22.42
N ARG A 158 -17.96 -23.88 23.10
CA ARG A 158 -17.18 -22.82 23.77
C ARG A 158 -17.58 -22.71 25.24
N THR A 159 -17.93 -23.83 25.87
CA THR A 159 -18.34 -23.84 27.29
C THR A 159 -17.12 -23.75 28.22
N THR A 160 -17.37 -23.41 29.48
CA THR A 160 -16.33 -23.32 30.51
C THR A 160 -15.76 -24.71 30.82
N GLU A 161 -16.59 -25.75 30.77
CA GLU A 161 -16.20 -27.13 30.99
C GLU A 161 -15.21 -27.58 29.92
N THR A 162 -15.51 -27.34 28.64
CA THR A 162 -14.61 -27.66 27.54
C THR A 162 -13.30 -26.89 27.62
N LEU A 163 -13.33 -25.64 28.06
CA LEU A 163 -12.11 -24.86 28.33
C LEU A 163 -11.26 -25.54 29.41
N GLN A 164 -11.84 -25.92 30.54
CA GLN A 164 -11.12 -26.59 31.63
C GLN A 164 -10.50 -27.92 31.15
N ASP A 165 -11.25 -28.74 30.41
CA ASP A 165 -10.77 -30.00 29.83
C ASP A 165 -9.67 -29.80 28.76
N THR A 166 -9.53 -28.60 28.21
CA THR A 166 -8.43 -28.26 27.28
C THR A 166 -7.15 -27.81 27.99
N LEU A 167 -7.23 -27.48 29.28
CA LEU A 167 -6.12 -26.94 30.08
C LEU A 167 -5.46 -27.99 31.00
N VAL A 168 -6.09 -29.15 31.19
CA VAL A 168 -5.55 -30.32 31.90
C VAL A 168 -4.77 -31.22 30.94
#